data_AF-A0A957Z098-F1
#
_entry.id   AF-A0A957Z098-F1
#
_cell.length_a   1.000
_cell.length_b   1.000
_cell.length_c   1.000
_cell.angle_alpha   90.00
_cell.angle_beta   90.00
_cell.angle_gamma   90.00
#
_symmetry.space_group_name_H-M   'P 1'
#
loop_
_entity.id
_entity.type
_entity.pdbx_description
1 polymer ?
#
loop_
_entity_poly.entity_id
_entity_poly.type
_entity_poly.pdbx_seq_one_letter_code
_entity_poly.pdbx_strand_id
1 'polypeptide(L)'
;MTMSPIPTEKPARPGATDTIAYQTSTAGVDWHAVQRLFTLNDMGGRTPAKLARAYANSQRVIFATTVDPDGAPEIIGTVRVVSDNEYHAGLYDVVVHPDWQHQGIGRQMVHALLDGLPVWRMTLVCAPDLMDFYRQFGFEPLGGVMAKHQPEYLYNENLAAAPVGGATLDSHNAHPALVRFRDLLSVASVSGNEAGVAARVQLQVRELGFTPERDADGNVLVRLAGRNPGAPLVCLAAHMDEIGMVVTRIEADGTLRVDRSGGLYPWKLGEGPVEIVGDTATITGVLSMGSTHSLDAAGQSMTWEKVRIITGLTPEQLTAAGVRPGSLAAPVQAFRGPVLLGDPTDPLVAAWTFDDRMGCVALLRLLEAIRDAQLVP
;
A
#
# COMPACT_ATOMS: atom_id res chain seq x y z
N MET A 1 -5.12 -4.87 -57.69
CA MET A 1 -5.09 -6.15 -56.95
C MET A 1 -5.67 -5.88 -55.57
N THR A 2 -6.81 -6.50 -55.30
CA THR A 2 -7.60 -6.38 -54.07
C THR A 2 -6.82 -6.90 -52.87
N MET A 3 -6.74 -6.11 -51.81
CA MET A 3 -6.22 -6.56 -50.51
C MET A 3 -7.19 -7.57 -49.89
N SER A 4 -6.70 -8.78 -49.61
CA SER A 4 -7.42 -9.74 -48.78
C SER A 4 -7.42 -9.27 -47.33
N PRO A 5 -8.52 -9.44 -46.58
CA PRO A 5 -8.58 -9.07 -45.18
C PRO A 5 -7.67 -9.97 -44.33
N ILE A 6 -7.09 -9.38 -43.29
CA ILE A 6 -6.34 -10.05 -42.23
C ILE A 6 -7.32 -11.00 -41.51
N PRO A 7 -6.99 -12.30 -41.33
CA PRO A 7 -7.86 -13.21 -40.59
C PRO A 7 -7.99 -12.74 -39.13
N THR A 8 -9.20 -12.35 -38.76
CA THR A 8 -9.65 -12.14 -37.39
C THR A 8 -9.94 -13.50 -36.75
N GLU A 9 -9.42 -13.69 -35.53
CA GLU A 9 -9.72 -14.77 -34.59
C GLU A 9 -9.15 -16.17 -34.94
N LYS A 10 -8.14 -16.57 -34.16
CA LYS A 10 -7.76 -17.97 -33.99
C LYS A 10 -8.87 -18.60 -33.11
N PRO A 11 -9.49 -19.72 -33.50
CA PRO A 11 -10.55 -20.32 -32.70
C PRO A 11 -10.00 -20.74 -31.33
N ALA A 12 -10.78 -20.51 -30.27
CA ALA A 12 -10.51 -21.04 -28.94
C ALA A 12 -10.34 -22.56 -29.01
N ARG A 13 -9.45 -23.09 -28.15
CA ARG A 13 -9.20 -24.54 -28.04
C ARG A 13 -10.54 -25.24 -27.77
N PRO A 14 -10.95 -26.26 -28.55
CA PRO A 14 -12.24 -26.91 -28.35
C PRO A 14 -12.34 -27.49 -26.94
N GLY A 15 -13.24 -26.96 -26.11
CA GLY A 15 -13.55 -27.50 -24.77
C GLY A 15 -12.99 -26.74 -23.56
N ALA A 16 -12.13 -25.74 -23.74
CA ALA A 16 -11.78 -24.85 -22.62
C ALA A 16 -12.89 -23.80 -22.42
N THR A 17 -13.17 -23.43 -21.17
CA THR A 17 -14.09 -22.32 -20.91
C THR A 17 -13.42 -20.98 -21.29
N ASP A 18 -14.14 -20.08 -21.97
CA ASP A 18 -13.60 -18.77 -22.42
C ASP A 18 -13.29 -17.80 -21.25
N THR A 19 -13.47 -18.24 -20.00
CA THR A 19 -13.25 -17.41 -18.81
C THR A 19 -11.80 -17.49 -18.36
N ILE A 20 -11.05 -16.42 -18.61
CA ILE A 20 -9.67 -16.26 -18.14
C ILE A 20 -9.68 -15.53 -16.79
N ALA A 21 -9.08 -16.14 -15.78
CA ALA A 21 -8.84 -15.54 -14.48
C ALA A 21 -7.38 -15.07 -14.36
N TYR A 22 -7.16 -14.03 -13.54
CA TYR A 22 -5.83 -13.49 -13.27
C TYR A 22 -5.54 -13.56 -11.78
N GLN A 23 -4.50 -14.31 -11.42
CA GLN A 23 -4.02 -14.46 -10.05
C GLN A 23 -2.77 -13.62 -9.84
N THR A 24 -2.72 -12.83 -8.76
CA THR A 24 -1.62 -11.91 -8.45
C THR A 24 -0.67 -12.41 -7.34
N SER A 25 -0.81 -13.67 -6.92
CA SER A 25 -0.04 -14.26 -5.82
C SER A 25 0.61 -15.57 -6.25
N THR A 26 1.60 -16.03 -5.50
CA THR A 26 2.24 -17.35 -5.71
C THR A 26 1.53 -18.50 -4.99
N ALA A 27 0.43 -18.21 -4.27
CA ALA A 27 -0.28 -19.20 -3.47
C ALA A 27 -0.98 -20.23 -4.37
N GLY A 28 -0.81 -21.52 -4.09
CA GLY A 28 -1.47 -22.60 -4.83
C GLY A 28 -0.99 -22.78 -6.29
N VAL A 29 0.07 -22.10 -6.71
CA VAL A 29 0.62 -22.23 -8.07
C VAL A 29 1.26 -23.60 -8.26
N ASP A 30 0.83 -24.34 -9.29
CA ASP A 30 1.54 -25.53 -9.76
C ASP A 30 2.81 -25.12 -10.54
N TRP A 31 3.95 -25.18 -9.86
CA TRP A 31 5.25 -24.83 -10.46
C TRP A 31 5.70 -25.80 -11.56
N HIS A 32 5.16 -27.02 -11.61
CA HIS A 32 5.36 -27.90 -12.77
C HIS A 32 4.57 -27.41 -13.97
N ALA A 33 3.35 -26.88 -13.79
CA ALA A 33 2.60 -26.22 -14.87
C ALA A 33 3.33 -25.00 -15.40
N VAL A 34 3.85 -24.14 -14.52
CA VAL A 34 4.66 -22.98 -14.92
C VAL A 34 5.90 -23.45 -15.71
N GLN A 35 6.61 -24.49 -15.25
CA GLN A 35 7.74 -25.06 -16.00
C GLN A 35 7.34 -25.55 -17.40
N ARG A 36 6.20 -26.24 -17.51
CA ARG A 36 5.65 -26.69 -18.80
C ARG A 36 5.35 -25.50 -19.72
N LEU A 37 4.74 -24.43 -19.20
CA LEU A 37 4.45 -23.20 -19.93
C LEU A 37 5.72 -22.57 -20.54
N PHE A 38 6.81 -22.50 -19.76
CA PHE A 38 8.10 -22.03 -20.28
C PHE A 38 8.67 -22.95 -21.37
N THR A 39 8.58 -24.26 -21.17
CA THR A 39 9.05 -25.25 -22.15
C THR A 39 8.30 -25.13 -23.48
N LEU A 40 6.98 -24.88 -23.44
CA LEU A 40 6.13 -24.67 -24.62
C LEU A 40 6.47 -23.40 -25.40
N ASN A 41 7.19 -22.46 -24.80
CA ASN A 41 7.60 -21.18 -25.41
C ASN A 41 9.10 -21.15 -25.72
N ASP A 42 9.75 -22.30 -25.91
CA ASP A 42 11.19 -22.44 -26.17
C ASP A 42 12.09 -21.81 -25.09
N MET A 43 11.55 -21.63 -23.88
CA MET A 43 12.22 -21.02 -22.72
C MET A 43 12.53 -22.08 -21.65
N GLY A 44 13.01 -23.26 -22.08
CA GLY A 44 13.36 -24.39 -21.21
C GLY A 44 14.52 -24.12 -20.22
N GLY A 45 14.94 -25.16 -19.48
CA GLY A 45 16.08 -25.09 -18.55
C GLY A 45 15.79 -24.54 -17.15
N ARG A 46 14.53 -24.22 -16.87
CA ARG A 46 14.05 -23.79 -15.54
C ARG A 46 13.55 -25.00 -14.76
N THR A 47 13.79 -25.03 -13.44
CA THR A 47 13.24 -26.06 -12.54
C THR A 47 12.09 -25.48 -11.72
N PRO A 48 11.07 -26.28 -11.33
CA PRO A 48 9.94 -25.82 -10.53
C PRO A 48 10.39 -25.13 -9.23
N ALA A 49 11.39 -25.70 -8.55
CA ALA A 49 11.91 -25.13 -7.31
C ALA A 49 12.60 -23.77 -7.51
N LYS A 50 13.33 -23.57 -8.63
CA LYS A 50 13.94 -22.27 -8.94
C LYS A 50 12.89 -21.24 -9.37
N LEU A 51 11.89 -21.66 -10.12
CA LEU A 51 10.73 -20.83 -10.48
C LEU A 51 10.00 -20.34 -9.23
N ALA A 52 9.65 -21.25 -8.33
CA ALA A 52 8.97 -20.91 -7.08
C ALA A 52 9.72 -19.83 -6.29
N ARG A 53 11.04 -19.99 -6.12
CA ARG A 53 11.87 -18.99 -5.43
C ARG A 53 12.00 -17.68 -6.20
N ALA A 54 12.13 -17.71 -7.53
CA ALA A 54 12.24 -16.51 -8.33
C ALA A 54 10.96 -15.66 -8.26
N TYR A 55 9.79 -16.30 -8.34
CA TYR A 55 8.50 -15.63 -8.23
C TYR A 55 8.21 -15.16 -6.80
N ALA A 56 8.58 -15.93 -5.77
CA ALA A 56 8.44 -15.50 -4.38
C ALA A 56 9.27 -14.24 -4.06
N ASN A 57 10.45 -14.10 -4.68
CA ASN A 57 11.29 -12.90 -4.55
C ASN A 57 10.94 -11.79 -5.57
N SER A 58 9.84 -11.93 -6.30
CA SER A 58 9.38 -10.89 -7.22
C SER A 58 8.36 -10.00 -6.52
N GLN A 59 8.43 -8.71 -6.86
CA GLN A 59 7.65 -7.67 -6.22
C GLN A 59 6.18 -7.68 -6.66
N ARG A 60 5.94 -8.00 -7.93
CA ARG A 60 4.59 -8.23 -8.46
C ARG A 60 4.65 -9.45 -9.38
N VAL A 61 3.62 -10.28 -9.34
CA VAL A 61 3.46 -11.45 -10.22
C VAL A 61 2.04 -11.49 -10.72
N ILE A 62 1.83 -11.97 -11.95
CA ILE A 62 0.52 -12.32 -12.47
C ILE A 62 0.61 -13.69 -13.11
N PHE A 63 -0.42 -14.51 -12.89
CA PHE A 63 -0.68 -15.76 -13.58
C PHE A 63 -2.05 -15.67 -14.24
N ALA A 64 -2.12 -15.94 -15.54
CA ALA A 64 -3.39 -16.12 -16.24
C ALA A 64 -3.76 -17.61 -16.17
N THR A 65 -4.98 -17.90 -15.72
CA THR A 65 -5.51 -19.26 -15.60
C THR A 65 -6.82 -19.41 -16.35
N THR A 66 -7.07 -20.62 -16.84
CA THR A 66 -8.35 -21.06 -17.39
C THR A 66 -8.72 -22.41 -16.76
N VAL A 67 -9.86 -22.95 -17.15
CA VAL A 67 -10.28 -24.31 -16.80
C VAL A 67 -10.17 -25.18 -18.04
N ASP A 68 -9.44 -26.28 -17.92
CA ASP A 68 -9.33 -27.28 -18.98
C ASP A 68 -10.67 -28.02 -19.21
N PRO A 69 -10.80 -28.83 -20.28
CA PRO A 69 -12.04 -29.55 -20.58
C PRO A 69 -12.50 -30.52 -19.50
N ASP A 70 -11.59 -30.97 -18.62
CA ASP A 70 -11.87 -31.89 -17.53
C ASP A 70 -12.19 -31.16 -16.21
N GLY A 71 -12.21 -29.83 -16.21
CA GLY A 71 -12.56 -29.00 -15.07
C GLY A 71 -11.38 -28.60 -14.18
N ALA A 72 -10.14 -28.90 -14.56
CA ALA A 72 -8.96 -28.59 -13.77
C ALA A 72 -8.36 -27.22 -14.15
N PRO A 73 -7.77 -26.48 -13.19
CA PRO A 73 -7.14 -25.20 -13.45
C PRO A 73 -5.87 -25.36 -14.29
N GLU A 74 -5.80 -24.66 -15.42
CA GLU A 74 -4.65 -24.62 -16.33
C GLU A 74 -4.00 -23.23 -16.30
N ILE A 75 -2.69 -23.15 -16.06
CA ILE A 75 -1.93 -21.90 -16.17
C ILE A 75 -1.58 -21.66 -17.65
N ILE A 76 -2.10 -20.57 -18.20
CA ILE A 76 -1.95 -20.21 -19.62
C ILE A 76 -1.12 -18.94 -19.85
N GLY A 77 -0.69 -18.26 -18.79
CA GLY A 77 0.20 -17.13 -18.90
C GLY A 77 0.84 -16.74 -17.58
N THR A 78 1.97 -16.05 -17.64
CA THR A 78 2.61 -15.49 -16.46
C THR A 78 3.47 -14.25 -16.80
N VAL A 79 3.69 -13.41 -15.80
CA VAL A 79 4.62 -12.27 -15.85
C VAL A 79 5.04 -11.89 -14.43
N ARG A 80 6.24 -11.33 -14.26
CA ARG A 80 6.69 -10.79 -12.96
C ARG A 80 7.53 -9.53 -13.07
N VAL A 81 7.56 -8.75 -12.00
CA VAL A 81 8.41 -7.57 -11.83
C VAL A 81 9.31 -7.75 -10.61
N VAL A 82 10.58 -7.40 -10.76
CA VAL A 82 11.51 -7.16 -9.64
C VAL A 82 11.76 -5.67 -9.59
N SER A 83 11.60 -5.06 -8.42
CA SER A 83 11.63 -3.61 -8.26
C SER A 83 12.21 -3.23 -6.92
N ASP A 84 12.85 -2.06 -6.84
CA ASP A 84 13.18 -1.39 -5.57
C ASP A 84 12.01 -0.55 -5.02
N ASN A 85 10.92 -0.41 -5.81
CA ASN A 85 9.73 0.41 -5.57
C ASN A 85 9.96 1.91 -5.45
N GLU A 86 11.15 2.38 -5.79
CA GLU A 86 11.51 3.79 -5.65
C GLU A 86 12.04 4.34 -6.97
N TYR A 87 12.93 3.60 -7.63
CA TYR A 87 13.64 4.08 -8.81
C TYR A 87 13.59 3.14 -10.00
N HIS A 88 13.68 1.83 -9.78
CA HIS A 88 13.91 0.86 -10.84
C HIS A 88 13.00 -0.35 -10.74
N ALA A 89 12.47 -0.75 -11.90
CA ALA A 89 11.84 -2.05 -12.08
C ALA A 89 12.39 -2.80 -13.30
N GLY A 90 12.44 -4.12 -13.20
CA GLY A 90 12.71 -5.05 -14.29
C GLY A 90 11.49 -5.93 -14.55
N LEU A 91 10.98 -5.92 -15.78
CA LEU A 91 9.91 -6.82 -16.23
C LEU A 91 10.53 -8.12 -16.75
N TYR A 92 10.08 -9.24 -16.20
CA TYR A 92 10.61 -10.57 -16.50
C TYR A 92 9.50 -11.56 -16.80
N ASP A 93 9.88 -12.61 -17.51
CA ASP A 93 9.09 -13.84 -17.64
C ASP A 93 7.66 -13.61 -18.18
N VAL A 94 7.50 -12.66 -19.10
CA VAL A 94 6.26 -12.45 -19.86
C VAL A 94 6.06 -13.63 -20.81
N VAL A 95 5.18 -14.56 -20.47
CA VAL A 95 4.94 -15.79 -21.24
C VAL A 95 3.43 -16.04 -21.35
N VAL A 96 2.96 -16.39 -22.54
CA VAL A 96 1.57 -16.82 -22.80
C VAL A 96 1.63 -18.13 -23.58
N HIS A 97 0.78 -19.08 -23.21
CA HIS A 97 0.67 -20.39 -23.87
C HIS A 97 0.42 -20.20 -25.38
N PRO A 98 1.09 -20.94 -26.29
CA PRO A 98 0.99 -20.72 -27.74
C PRO A 98 -0.43 -20.73 -28.32
N ASP A 99 -1.30 -21.58 -27.78
CA ASP A 99 -2.72 -21.65 -28.18
C ASP A 99 -3.54 -20.42 -27.76
N TRP A 100 -3.07 -19.69 -26.75
CA TRP A 100 -3.74 -18.55 -26.13
C TRP A 100 -3.10 -17.19 -26.52
N GLN A 101 -2.06 -17.22 -27.35
CA GLN A 101 -1.42 -16.01 -27.87
C GLN A 101 -2.35 -15.25 -28.83
N HIS A 102 -2.09 -13.95 -29.00
CA HIS A 102 -2.88 -13.02 -29.83
C HIS A 102 -4.34 -12.78 -29.38
N GLN A 103 -4.71 -13.20 -28.16
CA GLN A 103 -6.03 -12.95 -27.56
C GLN A 103 -6.02 -11.81 -26.53
N GLY A 104 -4.94 -11.02 -26.47
CA GLY A 104 -4.84 -9.88 -25.55
C GLY A 104 -4.39 -10.21 -24.12
N ILE A 105 -4.27 -11.49 -23.74
CA ILE A 105 -3.83 -11.94 -22.40
C ILE A 105 -2.50 -11.31 -21.99
N GLY A 106 -1.48 -11.41 -22.84
CA GLY A 106 -0.18 -10.82 -22.58
C GLY A 106 -0.27 -9.30 -22.41
N ARG A 107 -1.15 -8.64 -23.17
CA ARG A 107 -1.36 -7.19 -23.05
C ARG A 107 -2.00 -6.84 -21.71
N GLN A 108 -3.02 -7.60 -21.30
CA GLN A 108 -3.72 -7.39 -20.03
C GLN A 108 -2.79 -7.64 -18.83
N MET A 109 -2.00 -8.71 -18.85
CA MET A 109 -1.03 -9.00 -17.80
C MET A 109 0.03 -7.89 -17.69
N VAL A 110 0.64 -7.48 -18.80
CA VAL A 110 1.66 -6.42 -18.78
C VAL A 110 1.06 -5.09 -18.34
N HIS A 111 -0.10 -4.72 -18.85
CA HIS A 111 -0.79 -3.49 -18.41
C HIS A 111 -1.06 -3.50 -16.90
N ALA A 112 -1.70 -4.55 -16.39
CA ALA A 112 -2.05 -4.68 -14.97
C ALA A 112 -0.82 -4.72 -14.06
N LEU A 113 0.28 -5.31 -14.52
CA LEU A 113 1.50 -5.39 -13.71
C LEU A 113 2.23 -4.05 -13.61
N LEU A 114 2.25 -3.29 -14.72
CA LEU A 114 2.91 -1.98 -14.80
C LEU A 114 2.09 -0.86 -14.17
N ASP A 115 0.77 -1.00 -14.13
CA ASP A 115 -0.13 0.01 -13.57
C ASP A 115 0.21 0.34 -12.12
N GLY A 116 0.35 1.62 -11.81
CA GLY A 116 0.75 2.10 -10.49
C GLY A 116 2.12 1.62 -10.00
N LEU A 117 3.07 1.25 -10.88
CA LEU A 117 4.47 1.07 -10.48
C LEU A 117 5.14 2.45 -10.31
N PRO A 118 5.57 2.81 -9.09
CA PRO A 118 6.02 4.15 -8.74
C PRO A 118 7.54 4.29 -8.95
N VAL A 119 8.01 3.98 -10.16
CA VAL A 119 9.44 4.00 -10.49
C VAL A 119 9.69 4.86 -11.70
N TRP A 120 10.79 5.61 -11.70
CA TRP A 120 11.11 6.46 -12.84
C TRP A 120 11.63 5.68 -14.04
N ARG A 121 12.15 4.46 -13.84
CA ARG A 121 12.72 3.65 -14.93
C ARG A 121 12.35 2.18 -14.81
N MET A 122 11.79 1.66 -15.90
CA MET A 122 11.48 0.25 -16.08
C MET A 122 12.30 -0.31 -17.23
N THR A 123 12.78 -1.55 -17.09
CA THR A 123 13.58 -2.20 -18.13
C THR A 123 13.10 -3.62 -18.40
N LEU A 124 13.31 -4.09 -19.62
CA LEU A 124 13.06 -5.48 -20.02
C LEU A 124 14.01 -5.90 -21.13
N VAL A 125 14.18 -7.21 -21.28
CA VAL A 125 14.84 -7.82 -22.44
C VAL A 125 13.79 -8.61 -23.21
N CYS A 126 13.73 -8.41 -24.52
CA CYS A 126 12.87 -9.18 -25.40
C CYS A 126 13.58 -9.52 -26.71
N ALA A 127 13.06 -10.51 -27.43
CA ALA A 127 13.48 -10.79 -28.79
C ALA A 127 13.10 -9.63 -29.74
N PRO A 128 13.83 -9.42 -30.85
CA PRO A 128 13.61 -8.28 -31.75
C PRO A 128 12.19 -8.17 -32.30
N ASP A 129 11.54 -9.31 -32.58
CA ASP A 129 10.17 -9.42 -33.08
C ASP A 129 9.09 -9.02 -32.04
N LEU A 130 9.44 -9.00 -30.74
CA LEU A 130 8.56 -8.57 -29.66
C LEU A 130 8.68 -7.09 -29.32
N MET A 131 9.62 -6.34 -29.93
CA MET A 131 9.84 -4.94 -29.59
C MET A 131 8.60 -4.06 -29.84
N ASP A 132 7.87 -4.31 -30.93
CA ASP A 132 6.64 -3.57 -31.25
C ASP A 132 5.53 -3.82 -30.23
N PHE A 133 5.46 -5.04 -29.69
CA PHE A 133 4.55 -5.34 -28.59
C PHE A 133 4.89 -4.49 -27.34
N TYR A 134 6.15 -4.24 -27.03
CA TYR A 134 6.48 -3.42 -25.84
C TYR A 134 6.39 -1.91 -26.08
N ARG A 135 6.55 -1.44 -27.33
CA ARG A 135 6.33 -0.04 -27.70
C ARG A 135 4.94 0.47 -27.35
N GLN A 136 3.92 -0.38 -27.43
CA GLN A 136 2.54 0.01 -27.06
C GLN A 136 2.39 0.35 -25.56
N PHE A 137 3.32 -0.08 -24.70
CA PHE A 137 3.36 0.28 -23.27
C PHE A 137 4.30 1.44 -22.98
N GLY A 138 4.87 2.08 -24.01
CA GLY A 138 5.83 3.18 -23.88
C GLY A 138 7.27 2.73 -23.59
N PHE A 139 7.63 1.49 -23.91
CA PHE A 139 9.03 1.06 -23.91
C PHE A 139 9.71 1.44 -25.22
N GLU A 140 10.95 1.91 -25.13
CA GLU A 140 11.80 2.26 -26.25
C GLU A 140 13.13 1.50 -26.19
N PRO A 141 13.81 1.26 -27.33
CA PRO A 141 15.11 0.61 -27.33
C PRO A 141 16.16 1.45 -26.57
N LEU A 142 16.87 0.84 -25.63
CA LEU A 142 17.97 1.45 -24.89
C LEU A 142 19.15 0.46 -24.84
N GLY A 143 20.03 0.53 -25.84
CA GLY A 143 21.10 -0.45 -25.99
C GLY A 143 20.56 -1.87 -26.22
N GLY A 144 21.02 -2.84 -25.43
CA GLY A 144 20.58 -4.25 -25.50
C GLY A 144 19.29 -4.57 -24.73
N VAL A 145 18.59 -3.56 -24.21
CA VAL A 145 17.33 -3.70 -23.47
C VAL A 145 16.28 -2.77 -24.07
N MET A 146 15.03 -2.90 -23.63
CA MET A 146 14.02 -1.85 -23.78
C MET A 146 13.78 -1.17 -22.44
N ALA A 147 13.53 0.13 -22.47
CA ALA A 147 13.30 0.95 -21.28
C ALA A 147 12.07 1.84 -21.43
N LYS A 148 11.31 1.99 -20.34
CA LYS A 148 10.25 2.98 -20.17
C LYS A 148 10.67 3.94 -19.08
N HIS A 149 10.56 5.24 -19.35
CA HIS A 149 10.89 6.29 -18.38
C HIS A 149 9.63 7.03 -17.94
N GLN A 150 9.59 7.37 -16.66
CA GLN A 150 8.55 8.13 -15.98
C GLN A 150 9.21 9.20 -15.13
N PRO A 151 9.73 10.28 -15.73
CA PRO A 151 10.57 11.28 -15.07
C PRO A 151 9.94 11.89 -13.81
N GLU A 152 8.61 11.91 -13.74
CA GLU A 152 7.85 12.38 -12.59
C GLU A 152 8.20 11.65 -11.29
N TYR A 153 8.65 10.39 -11.32
CA TYR A 153 9.05 9.61 -10.15
C TYR A 153 10.53 9.76 -9.76
N LEU A 154 11.37 10.45 -10.54
CA LEU A 154 12.82 10.46 -10.29
C LEU A 154 13.22 11.30 -9.08
N TYR A 155 12.52 12.41 -8.82
CA TYR A 155 12.85 13.38 -7.77
C TYR A 155 11.65 13.75 -6.89
N ASN A 156 10.51 13.08 -7.06
CA ASN A 156 9.28 13.45 -6.38
C ASN A 156 8.98 12.51 -5.21
N GLU A 157 9.43 12.91 -4.02
CA GLU A 157 9.18 12.19 -2.76
C GLU A 157 7.69 12.09 -2.41
N ASN A 158 6.83 12.93 -2.99
CA ASN A 158 5.37 12.89 -2.77
C ASN A 158 4.64 11.90 -3.68
N LEU A 159 5.33 11.31 -4.66
CA LEU A 159 4.80 10.24 -5.53
C LEU A 159 5.25 8.84 -5.06
N ALA A 160 5.73 8.75 -3.82
CA ALA A 160 6.16 7.50 -3.21
C ALA A 160 5.14 6.38 -3.37
N ALA A 161 5.66 5.16 -3.48
CA ALA A 161 4.90 3.96 -3.71
C ALA A 161 3.71 3.78 -2.77
N ALA A 162 2.56 3.39 -3.32
CA ALA A 162 1.69 2.50 -2.56
C ALA A 162 2.55 1.29 -2.13
N PRO A 163 2.59 0.92 -0.85
CA PRO A 163 3.53 -0.08 -0.35
C PRO A 163 3.40 -1.37 -1.14
N VAL A 164 4.49 -1.79 -1.80
CA VAL A 164 4.47 -3.02 -2.61
C VAL A 164 4.90 -4.18 -1.72
N GLY A 165 3.96 -5.08 -1.47
CA GLY A 165 4.20 -6.37 -0.85
C GLY A 165 5.05 -7.26 -1.76
N GLY A 166 6.20 -7.70 -1.24
CA GLY A 166 7.01 -8.79 -1.75
C GLY A 166 6.95 -9.93 -0.72
N ALA A 167 6.69 -11.15 -1.19
CA ALA A 167 6.21 -12.29 -0.41
C ALA A 167 7.16 -12.73 0.73
N THR A 168 6.69 -13.26 1.86
CA THR A 168 5.39 -13.84 2.22
C THR A 168 4.94 -13.34 3.58
N LEU A 169 3.84 -12.59 3.63
CA LEU A 169 2.89 -12.53 4.75
C LEU A 169 1.53 -12.12 4.16
N ASP A 170 0.66 -13.13 4.11
CA ASP A 170 -0.79 -13.07 4.27
C ASP A 170 -1.70 -12.47 3.17
N SER A 171 -2.65 -13.29 2.72
CA SER A 171 -3.93 -12.87 2.13
C SER A 171 -4.68 -11.81 2.95
N HIS A 172 -4.33 -11.67 4.22
CA HIS A 172 -4.82 -10.62 5.13
C HIS A 172 -4.30 -9.24 4.74
N ASN A 173 -3.10 -9.12 4.16
CA ASN A 173 -2.58 -7.83 3.74
C ASN A 173 -3.36 -7.19 2.58
N ALA A 174 -4.18 -7.96 1.85
CA ALA A 174 -5.10 -7.47 0.84
C ALA A 174 -6.55 -7.30 1.35
N HIS A 175 -6.83 -7.64 2.62
CA HIS A 175 -8.17 -7.50 3.15
C HIS A 175 -8.61 -6.02 3.05
N PRO A 176 -9.77 -5.71 2.46
CA PRO A 176 -10.16 -4.32 2.19
C PRO A 176 -10.13 -3.41 3.43
N ALA A 177 -10.46 -3.96 4.59
CA ALA A 177 -10.37 -3.21 5.85
C ALA A 177 -8.91 -2.88 6.22
N LEU A 178 -7.97 -3.79 6.02
CA LEU A 178 -6.54 -3.57 6.33
C LEU A 178 -5.88 -2.61 5.33
N VAL A 179 -6.33 -2.59 4.08
CA VAL A 179 -5.90 -1.59 3.08
C VAL A 179 -6.29 -0.18 3.55
N ARG A 180 -7.57 0.02 3.91
CA ARG A 180 -8.04 1.31 4.43
C ARG A 180 -7.36 1.69 5.74
N PHE A 181 -7.19 0.72 6.64
CA PHE A 181 -6.56 0.94 7.94
C PHE A 181 -5.12 1.43 7.81
N ARG A 182 -4.34 0.86 6.88
CA ARG A 182 -2.98 1.33 6.57
C ARG A 182 -2.93 2.75 6.05
N ASP A 183 -3.83 3.10 5.12
CA ASP A 183 -3.91 4.47 4.59
C ASP A 183 -4.18 5.46 5.73
N LEU A 184 -5.11 5.12 6.62
CA LEU A 184 -5.38 5.95 7.80
C LEU A 184 -4.16 6.04 8.74
N LEU A 185 -3.51 4.92 9.08
CA LEU A 185 -2.33 4.90 9.96
C LEU A 185 -1.09 5.59 9.37
N SER A 186 -1.05 5.82 8.06
CA SER A 186 0.05 6.51 7.39
C SER A 186 0.20 7.98 7.78
N VAL A 187 -0.83 8.57 8.42
CA VAL A 187 -0.88 10.00 8.77
C VAL A 187 -1.04 10.17 10.27
N ALA A 188 -0.10 10.89 10.90
CA ALA A 188 -0.25 11.31 12.29
C ALA A 188 -1.49 12.19 12.44
N SER A 189 -2.28 11.93 13.48
CA SER A 189 -3.49 12.70 13.76
C SER A 189 -3.67 12.90 15.26
N VAL A 190 -2.61 13.33 15.94
CA VAL A 190 -2.73 13.67 17.35
C VAL A 190 -3.84 14.72 17.52
N SER A 191 -4.65 14.62 18.57
CA SER A 191 -5.81 15.50 18.78
C SER A 191 -5.45 16.98 18.57
N GLY A 192 -6.21 17.66 17.71
CA GLY A 192 -5.96 19.00 17.19
C GLY A 192 -5.25 19.06 15.83
N ASN A 193 -4.85 17.93 15.24
CA ASN A 193 -4.20 17.84 13.93
C ASN A 193 -4.82 16.78 13.01
N GLU A 194 -6.14 16.71 12.97
CA GLU A 194 -6.91 15.70 12.23
C GLU A 194 -7.04 16.00 10.74
N ALA A 195 -6.58 17.17 10.27
CA ALA A 195 -6.76 17.60 8.89
C ALA A 195 -6.20 16.60 7.88
N GLY A 196 -5.04 16.00 8.17
CA GLY A 196 -4.39 15.02 7.31
C GLY A 196 -5.21 13.73 7.17
N VAL A 197 -5.66 13.14 8.27
CA VAL A 197 -6.52 11.94 8.22
C VAL A 197 -7.90 12.26 7.66
N ALA A 198 -8.47 13.42 8.00
CA ALA A 198 -9.76 13.85 7.46
C ALA A 198 -9.73 13.90 5.94
N ALA A 199 -8.64 14.39 5.34
CA ALA A 199 -8.45 14.39 3.89
C ALA A 199 -8.42 12.96 3.29
N ARG A 200 -7.78 12.00 3.98
CA ARG A 200 -7.77 10.58 3.58
C ARG A 200 -9.17 9.98 3.64
N VAL A 201 -9.90 10.21 4.72
CA VAL A 201 -11.29 9.76 4.88
C VAL A 201 -12.19 10.37 3.78
N GLN A 202 -12.09 11.67 3.53
CA GLN A 202 -12.87 12.34 2.47
C GLN A 202 -12.57 11.77 1.08
N LEU A 203 -11.30 11.47 0.77
CA LEU A 203 -10.92 10.83 -0.49
C LEU A 203 -11.60 9.47 -0.62
N GLN A 204 -11.47 8.61 0.38
CA GLN A 204 -12.09 7.29 0.37
C GLN A 204 -13.62 7.34 0.27
N VAL A 205 -14.28 8.30 0.94
CA VAL A 205 -15.73 8.52 0.83
C VAL A 205 -16.13 8.90 -0.60
N ARG A 206 -15.37 9.77 -1.27
CA ARG A 206 -15.61 10.17 -2.67
C ARG A 206 -15.43 9.01 -3.65
N GLU A 207 -14.40 8.19 -3.45
CA GLU A 207 -14.16 6.97 -4.24
C GLU A 207 -15.31 5.97 -4.12
N LEU A 208 -15.99 5.95 -2.97
CA LEU A 208 -17.20 5.16 -2.75
C LEU A 208 -18.46 5.79 -3.40
N GLY A 209 -18.37 6.97 -4.01
CA GLY A 209 -19.48 7.65 -4.68
C GLY A 209 -20.37 8.49 -3.75
N PHE A 210 -19.93 8.73 -2.52
CA PHE A 210 -20.64 9.59 -1.56
C PHE A 210 -20.04 11.00 -1.53
N THR A 211 -20.80 11.98 -1.04
CA THR A 211 -20.36 13.36 -0.90
C THR A 211 -20.04 13.64 0.57
N PRO A 212 -18.75 13.76 0.96
CA PRO A 212 -18.39 14.15 2.30
C PRO A 212 -18.47 15.68 2.46
N GLU A 213 -18.93 16.11 3.62
CA GLU A 213 -18.84 17.48 4.12
C GLU A 213 -17.82 17.56 5.25
N ARG A 214 -17.22 18.73 5.47
CA ARG A 214 -16.35 18.98 6.62
C ARG A 214 -16.90 20.15 7.40
N ASP A 215 -17.09 19.98 8.70
CA ASP A 215 -17.53 21.07 9.57
C ASP A 215 -16.35 21.96 10.00
N ALA A 216 -16.66 22.98 10.81
CA ALA A 216 -15.66 23.95 11.27
C ALA A 216 -14.64 23.35 12.25
N ASP A 217 -15.02 22.31 12.99
CA ASP A 217 -14.15 21.59 13.94
C ASP A 217 -13.32 20.51 13.22
N GLY A 218 -13.61 20.25 11.95
CA GLY A 218 -12.83 19.38 11.08
C GLY A 218 -13.38 17.96 10.94
N ASN A 219 -14.54 17.67 11.53
CA ASN A 219 -15.22 16.38 11.40
C ASN A 219 -15.63 16.13 9.95
N VAL A 220 -15.56 14.87 9.52
CA VAL A 220 -16.04 14.45 8.19
C VAL A 220 -17.45 13.88 8.35
N LEU A 221 -18.42 14.51 7.66
CA LEU A 221 -19.83 14.16 7.73
C LEU A 221 -20.27 13.56 6.40
N VAL A 222 -21.01 12.45 6.46
CA VAL A 222 -21.64 11.83 5.28
C VAL A 222 -23.12 11.64 5.58
N ARG A 223 -23.97 12.34 4.83
CA ARG A 223 -25.43 12.27 5.02
C ARG A 223 -26.05 11.29 4.03
N LEU A 224 -26.74 10.28 4.57
CA LEU A 224 -27.50 9.32 3.78
C LEU A 224 -29.00 9.61 3.92
N ALA A 225 -29.71 9.70 2.79
CA ALA A 225 -31.16 9.82 2.79
C ALA A 225 -31.79 8.46 3.12
N GLY A 226 -32.62 8.41 4.16
CA GLY A 226 -33.36 7.21 4.51
C GLY A 226 -34.65 7.06 3.71
N ARG A 227 -35.21 5.85 3.69
CA ARG A 227 -36.48 5.53 3.01
C ARG A 227 -37.69 6.28 3.58
N ASN A 228 -37.66 6.62 4.86
CA ASN A 228 -38.71 7.37 5.54
C ASN A 228 -38.22 8.77 5.95
N PRO A 229 -38.68 9.84 5.29
CA PRO A 229 -38.31 11.22 5.63
C PRO A 229 -38.70 11.66 7.05
N GLY A 230 -39.67 10.99 7.67
CA GLY A 230 -40.12 11.26 9.05
C GLY A 230 -39.42 10.42 10.12
N ALA A 231 -38.47 9.55 9.74
CA ALA A 231 -37.72 8.77 10.72
C ALA A 231 -36.73 9.66 11.51
N PRO A 232 -36.44 9.34 12.79
CA PRO A 232 -35.41 10.02 13.55
C PRO A 232 -34.04 9.94 12.87
N LEU A 233 -33.23 11.00 13.01
CA LEU A 233 -31.85 10.99 12.56
C LEU A 233 -31.03 10.00 13.41
N VAL A 234 -30.30 9.11 12.74
CA VAL A 234 -29.33 8.22 13.38
C VAL A 234 -27.93 8.69 13.01
N CYS A 235 -27.07 8.85 14.01
CA CYS A 235 -25.67 9.23 13.84
C CYS A 235 -24.77 8.06 14.26
N LEU A 236 -23.88 7.65 13.38
CA LEU A 236 -22.78 6.74 13.69
C LEU A 236 -21.50 7.55 13.60
N ALA A 237 -20.70 7.50 14.67
CA ALA A 237 -19.49 8.29 14.78
C ALA A 237 -18.33 7.40 15.20
N ALA A 238 -17.17 7.70 14.63
CA ALA A 238 -15.88 7.17 15.01
C ALA A 238 -14.89 8.34 15.01
N HIS A 239 -14.01 8.40 16.00
CA HIS A 239 -13.08 9.52 16.12
C HIS A 239 -11.83 9.29 15.26
N MET A 240 -11.31 10.38 14.69
CA MET A 240 -10.16 10.35 13.77
C MET A 240 -8.85 10.63 14.50
N ASP A 241 -8.92 11.29 15.65
CA ASP A 241 -7.77 11.69 16.39
C ASP A 241 -7.10 10.51 17.08
N GLU A 242 -5.91 10.78 17.61
CA GLU A 242 -5.11 9.76 18.26
C GLU A 242 -4.33 10.35 19.43
N ILE A 243 -3.99 9.50 20.39
CA ILE A 243 -3.10 9.91 21.47
C ILE A 243 -1.68 10.12 20.95
N GLY A 244 -0.99 11.10 21.52
CA GLY A 244 0.38 11.42 21.12
C GLY A 244 1.07 12.33 22.12
N MET A 245 1.97 13.15 21.60
CA MET A 245 2.77 14.09 22.36
C MET A 245 2.58 15.51 21.84
N VAL A 246 2.74 16.48 22.72
CA VAL A 246 2.80 17.90 22.38
C VAL A 246 4.13 18.46 22.85
N VAL A 247 4.81 19.19 21.96
CA VAL A 247 6.02 19.94 22.27
C VAL A 247 5.66 21.07 23.22
N THR A 248 6.26 21.08 24.40
CA THR A 248 6.07 22.13 25.41
C THR A 248 7.18 23.17 25.38
N ARG A 249 8.40 22.77 24.96
CA ARG A 249 9.55 23.66 24.88
C ARG A 249 10.61 23.14 23.91
N ILE A 250 11.28 24.07 23.23
CA ILE A 250 12.52 23.82 22.49
C ILE A 250 13.68 24.27 23.38
N GLU A 251 14.59 23.36 23.71
CA GLU A 251 15.78 23.64 24.51
C GLU A 251 16.86 24.34 23.66
N ALA A 252 17.86 24.94 24.31
CA ALA A 252 18.91 25.70 23.62
C ALA A 252 19.79 24.83 22.69
N ASP A 253 19.83 23.52 22.92
CA ASP A 253 20.53 22.53 22.09
C ASP A 253 19.64 21.91 21.01
N GLY A 254 18.37 22.34 20.91
CA GLY A 254 17.37 21.80 19.98
C GLY A 254 16.69 20.50 20.42
N THR A 255 16.99 20.01 21.63
CA THR A 255 16.18 18.96 22.26
C THR A 255 14.77 19.48 22.54
N LEU A 256 13.75 18.64 22.35
CA LEU A 256 12.36 19.00 22.62
C LEU A 256 11.90 18.44 23.96
N ARG A 257 11.28 19.29 24.77
CA ARG A 257 10.42 18.86 25.89
C ARG A 257 9.03 18.58 25.37
N VAL A 258 8.43 17.52 25.86
CA VAL A 258 7.10 17.07 25.47
C VAL A 258 6.26 16.70 26.69
N ASP A 259 4.93 16.81 26.53
CA ASP A 259 3.95 16.22 27.44
C ASP A 259 2.95 15.40 26.61
N ARG A 260 2.06 14.67 27.28
CA ARG A 260 0.97 13.91 26.65
C ARG A 260 -0.02 14.83 25.93
N SER A 261 -0.49 14.37 24.78
CA SER A 261 -1.80 14.72 24.25
C SER A 261 -2.73 13.51 24.45
N GLY A 262 -3.83 13.71 25.17
CA GLY A 262 -4.75 12.65 25.58
C GLY A 262 -4.25 11.80 26.76
N GLY A 263 -4.90 10.64 26.97
CA GLY A 263 -4.66 9.71 28.09
C GLY A 263 -3.40 8.86 27.94
N LEU A 264 -2.25 9.47 27.65
CA LEU A 264 -1.00 8.75 27.35
C LEU A 264 -0.03 8.73 28.53
N TYR A 265 0.59 7.57 28.73
CA TYR A 265 1.68 7.36 29.68
C TYR A 265 3.00 7.11 28.94
N PRO A 266 4.14 7.66 29.43
CA PRO A 266 5.42 7.56 28.72
C PRO A 266 5.86 6.12 28.39
N TRP A 267 5.67 5.17 29.31
CA TRP A 267 6.10 3.78 29.11
C TRP A 267 5.36 3.06 27.97
N LYS A 268 4.20 3.56 27.55
CA LYS A 268 3.46 3.02 26.40
C LYS A 268 4.14 3.33 25.07
N LEU A 269 4.88 4.45 25.00
CA LEU A 269 5.65 4.84 23.82
C LEU A 269 6.99 4.10 23.73
N GLY A 270 7.61 3.81 24.88
CA GLY A 270 8.98 3.30 24.94
C GLY A 270 10.00 4.36 24.51
N GLU A 271 11.20 3.92 24.15
CA GLU A 271 12.18 4.75 23.42
C GLU A 271 12.16 4.36 21.95
N GLY A 272 12.34 5.31 21.06
CA GLY A 272 12.31 5.03 19.62
C GLY A 272 12.02 6.24 18.75
N PRO A 273 12.00 6.04 17.43
CA PRO A 273 11.77 7.11 16.48
C PRO A 273 10.34 7.63 16.55
N VAL A 274 10.22 8.95 16.54
CA VAL A 274 8.96 9.71 16.50
C VAL A 274 9.03 10.74 15.38
N GLU A 275 7.87 11.09 14.84
CA GLU A 275 7.73 12.21 13.91
C GLU A 275 7.12 13.40 14.65
N ILE A 276 7.65 14.60 14.40
CA ILE A 276 7.18 15.89 14.90
C ILE A 276 6.57 16.64 13.73
N VAL A 277 5.29 16.97 13.84
CA VAL A 277 4.55 17.72 12.82
C VAL A 277 4.86 19.20 12.98
N GLY A 278 5.73 19.72 12.11
CA GLY A 278 5.97 21.15 11.96
C GLY A 278 5.00 21.78 10.97
N ASP A 279 4.81 23.10 11.07
CA ASP A 279 3.93 23.85 10.17
C ASP A 279 4.40 23.80 8.69
N THR A 280 5.69 23.52 8.44
CA THR A 280 6.28 23.46 7.09
C THR A 280 6.77 22.05 6.72
N ALA A 281 7.35 21.32 7.66
CA ALA A 281 7.88 19.99 7.42
C ALA A 281 7.76 19.09 8.65
N THR A 282 7.56 17.80 8.40
CA THR A 282 7.64 16.77 9.44
C THR A 282 9.11 16.43 9.70
N ILE A 283 9.50 16.43 10.97
CA ILE A 283 10.87 16.14 11.41
C ILE A 283 10.89 14.81 12.15
N THR A 284 11.91 14.00 11.90
CA THR A 284 12.17 12.79 12.71
C THR A 284 13.01 13.13 13.93
N GLY A 285 12.64 12.60 15.08
CA GLY A 285 13.46 12.60 16.29
C GLY A 285 13.43 11.25 16.98
N VAL A 286 14.22 11.10 18.04
CA VAL A 286 14.24 9.91 18.89
C VAL A 286 13.71 10.29 20.26
N LEU A 287 12.61 9.66 20.66
CA LEU A 287 12.08 9.74 22.00
C LEU A 287 13.04 9.01 22.96
N SER A 288 13.51 9.73 23.97
CA SER A 288 14.37 9.19 25.02
C SER A 288 13.79 9.47 26.39
N MET A 289 13.97 8.48 27.26
CA MET A 289 13.56 8.47 28.67
C MET A 289 14.76 8.73 29.62
N GLY A 290 15.96 8.95 29.06
CA GLY A 290 17.21 9.14 29.81
C GLY A 290 17.97 7.84 30.10
N SER A 291 19.21 7.97 30.57
CA SER A 291 20.08 6.81 30.85
C SER A 291 19.61 6.02 32.07
N THR A 292 19.53 4.70 31.92
CA THR A 292 19.16 3.75 32.99
C THR A 292 20.37 3.06 33.64
N HIS A 293 21.60 3.39 33.22
CA HIS A 293 22.83 2.80 33.76
C HIS A 293 23.29 3.39 35.12
N SER A 294 22.53 4.34 35.68
CA SER A 294 22.77 4.89 37.00
C SER A 294 22.04 4.05 38.06
N LEU A 295 22.70 3.76 39.19
CA LEU A 295 22.16 2.96 40.30
C LEU A 295 20.79 3.47 40.83
N ASP A 296 20.48 4.76 40.60
CA ASP A 296 19.24 5.42 41.01
C ASP A 296 18.03 5.19 40.07
N ALA A 297 18.22 4.52 38.92
CA ALA A 297 17.16 4.33 37.92
C ALA A 297 16.21 3.17 38.23
N ALA A 298 16.60 2.23 39.10
CA ALA A 298 15.80 1.06 39.43
C ALA A 298 14.60 1.44 40.32
N GLY A 299 13.38 1.17 39.84
CA GLY A 299 12.15 1.28 40.63
C GLY A 299 11.46 2.67 40.64
N GLN A 300 11.97 3.66 39.90
CA GLN A 300 11.27 4.94 39.75
C GLN A 300 10.16 4.87 38.70
N SER A 301 9.02 5.53 38.96
CA SER A 301 7.99 5.69 37.93
C SER A 301 8.49 6.59 36.79
N MET A 302 8.06 6.27 35.57
CA MET A 302 8.36 7.07 34.39
C MET A 302 7.40 8.26 34.32
N THR A 303 7.94 9.48 34.31
CA THR A 303 7.18 10.74 34.26
C THR A 303 7.56 11.55 33.03
N TRP A 304 6.64 12.41 32.55
CA TRP A 304 6.84 13.26 31.36
C TRP A 304 8.04 14.20 31.48
N GLU A 305 8.43 14.59 32.70
CA GLU A 305 9.63 15.41 32.97
C GLU A 305 10.95 14.78 32.51
N LYS A 306 11.01 13.44 32.49
CA LYS A 306 12.18 12.67 32.05
C LYS A 306 12.21 12.46 30.53
N VAL A 307 11.05 12.59 29.89
CA VAL A 307 10.85 12.37 28.46
C VAL A 307 11.38 13.56 27.68
N ARG A 308 12.11 13.27 26.61
CA ARG A 308 12.59 14.27 25.65
C ARG A 308 12.67 13.68 24.26
N ILE A 309 12.55 14.52 23.24
CA ILE A 309 12.82 14.11 21.85
C ILE A 309 14.14 14.73 21.42
N ILE A 310 15.09 13.88 21.05
CA ILE A 310 16.39 14.26 20.52
C ILE A 310 16.27 14.33 19.00
N THR A 311 16.51 15.50 18.42
CA THR A 311 16.34 15.76 16.97
C THR A 311 17.67 15.84 16.23
N GLY A 312 18.75 16.24 16.92
CA GLY A 312 20.04 16.54 16.29
C GLY A 312 20.05 17.85 15.46
N LEU A 313 19.02 18.68 15.59
CA LEU A 313 18.86 19.94 14.86
C LEU A 313 18.98 21.13 15.80
N THR A 314 19.40 22.29 15.30
CA THR A 314 19.39 23.54 16.08
C THR A 314 17.98 24.11 16.22
N PRO A 315 17.71 24.98 17.23
CA PRO A 315 16.43 25.67 17.34
C PRO A 315 16.00 26.43 16.08
N GLU A 316 16.94 27.01 15.34
CA GLU A 316 16.68 27.73 14.09
C GLU A 316 16.20 26.78 12.99
N GLN A 317 16.82 25.60 12.88
CA GLN A 317 16.40 24.57 11.92
C GLN A 317 15.00 24.02 12.25
N LEU A 318 14.72 23.81 13.54
CA LEU A 318 13.41 23.37 14.02
C LEU A 318 12.34 24.43 13.74
N THR A 319 12.64 25.70 14.00
CA THR A 319 11.76 26.83 13.69
C THR A 319 11.50 26.93 12.19
N ALA A 320 12.51 26.72 11.35
CA ALA A 320 12.37 26.72 9.89
C ALA A 320 11.48 25.58 9.37
N ALA A 321 11.45 24.44 10.05
CA ALA A 321 10.49 23.36 9.79
C ALA A 321 9.08 23.65 10.33
N GLY A 322 8.91 24.74 11.08
CA GLY A 322 7.65 25.09 11.74
C GLY A 322 7.40 24.34 13.05
N VAL A 323 8.44 23.80 13.69
CA VAL A 323 8.34 23.21 15.03
C VAL A 323 8.34 24.31 16.08
N ARG A 324 7.36 24.26 17.00
CA ARG A 324 7.16 25.24 18.08
C ARG A 324 6.48 24.58 19.28
N PRO A 325 6.43 25.23 20.46
CA PRO A 325 5.50 24.84 21.51
C PRO A 325 4.07 24.73 20.94
N GLY A 326 3.43 23.59 21.17
CA GLY A 326 2.15 23.20 20.58
C GLY A 326 2.26 22.28 19.36
N SER A 327 3.44 22.13 18.73
CA SER A 327 3.65 21.12 17.69
C SER A 327 3.42 19.73 18.24
N LEU A 328 2.84 18.86 17.43
CA LEU A 328 2.45 17.52 17.86
C LEU A 328 3.47 16.48 17.41
N ALA A 329 3.59 15.39 18.15
CA ALA A 329 4.46 14.29 17.81
C ALA A 329 3.82 12.93 18.10
N ALA A 330 4.16 11.94 17.28
CA ALA A 330 3.65 10.58 17.39
C ALA A 330 4.75 9.58 16.96
N PRO A 331 4.66 8.28 17.30
CA PRO A 331 5.57 7.26 16.77
C PRO A 331 5.61 7.32 15.25
N VAL A 332 6.75 7.11 14.60
CA VAL A 332 6.81 7.13 13.13
C VAL A 332 5.92 6.05 12.51
N GLN A 333 5.47 6.25 11.26
CA GLN A 333 4.58 5.32 10.54
C GLN A 333 4.98 3.83 10.67
N ALA A 334 6.28 3.51 10.56
CA ALA A 334 6.77 2.13 10.66
C ALA A 334 6.45 1.44 11.99
N PHE A 335 6.23 2.21 13.07
CA PHE A 335 5.88 1.71 14.40
C PHE A 335 4.38 1.75 14.68
N ARG A 336 3.56 2.27 13.75
CA ARG A 336 2.11 2.35 13.93
C ARG A 336 1.35 1.10 13.52
N GLY A 337 1.93 0.25 12.68
CA GLY A 337 1.28 -0.96 12.18
C GLY A 337 0.45 -0.73 10.91
N PRO A 338 -0.50 -1.62 10.59
CA PRO A 338 -0.94 -2.75 11.41
C PRO A 338 0.10 -3.89 11.43
N VAL A 339 0.18 -4.56 12.57
CA VAL A 339 0.93 -5.79 12.82
C VAL A 339 -0.07 -6.94 12.87
N LEU A 340 0.15 -7.97 12.05
CA LEU A 340 -0.63 -9.21 12.08
C LEU A 340 0.08 -10.23 12.95
N LEU A 341 -0.67 -10.93 13.79
CA LEU A 341 -0.12 -11.94 14.69
C LEU A 341 -1.13 -13.07 14.93
N GLY A 342 -0.62 -14.27 15.22
CA GLY A 342 -1.46 -15.44 15.47
C GLY A 342 -1.69 -16.27 14.20
N ASP A 343 -2.90 -16.83 14.07
CA ASP A 343 -3.25 -17.74 12.99
C ASP A 343 -3.23 -17.02 11.62
N PRO A 344 -2.44 -17.47 10.63
CA PRO A 344 -2.42 -16.86 9.30
C PRO A 344 -3.71 -17.05 8.49
N THR A 345 -4.75 -17.70 9.01
CA THR A 345 -6.08 -17.80 8.40
C THR A 345 -7.11 -16.87 9.05
N ASP A 346 -6.86 -16.45 10.30
CA ASP A 346 -7.67 -15.51 11.08
C ASP A 346 -6.77 -14.75 12.08
N PRO A 347 -5.94 -13.82 11.59
CA PRO A 347 -4.93 -13.19 12.43
C PRO A 347 -5.57 -12.14 13.32
N LEU A 348 -4.99 -11.99 14.50
CA LEU A 348 -5.20 -10.78 15.28
C LEU A 348 -4.52 -9.60 14.57
N VAL A 349 -5.11 -8.42 14.74
CA VAL A 349 -4.58 -7.16 14.22
C VAL A 349 -4.22 -6.26 15.39
N ALA A 350 -2.97 -5.84 15.46
CA ALA A 350 -2.49 -4.85 16.41
C ALA A 350 -2.01 -3.60 15.68
N ALA A 351 -2.18 -2.44 16.27
CA ALA A 351 -1.66 -1.18 15.75
C ALA A 351 -1.48 -0.18 16.90
N TRP A 352 -0.62 0.80 16.68
CA TRP A 352 -0.74 2.07 17.39
C TRP A 352 -2.12 2.64 17.07
N THR A 353 -2.80 3.15 18.10
CA THR A 353 -4.06 3.90 17.95
C THR A 353 -5.10 3.20 17.07
N PHE A 354 -5.28 1.89 17.34
CA PHE A 354 -6.43 1.13 16.84
C PHE A 354 -7.77 1.81 17.22
N ASP A 355 -7.81 2.34 18.45
CA ASP A 355 -8.79 3.29 18.95
C ASP A 355 -8.52 4.69 18.38
N ASP A 356 -9.38 5.28 17.55
CA ASP A 356 -10.59 4.70 16.91
C ASP A 356 -10.49 4.68 15.39
N ARG A 357 -9.25 4.57 14.90
CA ARG A 357 -8.98 4.43 13.46
C ARG A 357 -9.68 3.22 12.85
N MET A 358 -9.86 2.14 13.61
CA MET A 358 -10.63 1.00 13.11
C MET A 358 -12.14 1.26 13.08
N GLY A 359 -12.68 2.10 13.98
CA GLY A 359 -14.05 2.60 13.89
C GLY A 359 -14.26 3.42 12.62
N CYS A 360 -13.31 4.29 12.26
CA CYS A 360 -13.34 5.01 10.99
C CYS A 360 -13.39 4.05 9.79
N VAL A 361 -12.56 3.00 9.80
CA VAL A 361 -12.59 1.95 8.77
C VAL A 361 -13.92 1.23 8.75
N ALA A 362 -14.51 0.91 9.90
CA ALA A 362 -15.81 0.26 9.98
C ALA A 362 -16.93 1.11 9.32
N LEU A 363 -16.93 2.42 9.53
CA LEU A 363 -17.87 3.33 8.86
C LEU A 363 -17.63 3.41 7.35
N LEU A 364 -16.38 3.41 6.90
CA LEU A 364 -16.04 3.36 5.47
C LEU A 364 -16.50 2.05 4.82
N ARG A 365 -16.31 0.91 5.51
CA ARG A 365 -16.79 -0.40 5.08
C ARG A 365 -18.31 -0.49 5.09
N LEU A 366 -18.99 0.20 6.00
CA LEU A 366 -20.44 0.33 6.00
C LEU A 366 -20.94 1.07 4.75
N LEU A 367 -20.33 2.21 4.40
CA LEU A 367 -20.65 2.93 3.16
C LEU A 367 -20.45 2.06 1.92
N GLU A 368 -19.36 1.29 1.89
CA GLU A 368 -19.08 0.34 0.82
C GLU A 368 -20.16 -0.75 0.72
N ALA A 369 -20.54 -1.36 1.85
CA ALA A 369 -21.62 -2.35 1.88
C ALA A 369 -22.97 -1.76 1.44
N ILE A 370 -23.28 -0.51 1.84
CA ILE A 370 -24.49 0.20 1.40
C ILE A 370 -24.49 0.39 -0.12
N ARG A 371 -23.36 0.83 -0.70
CA ARG A 371 -23.21 1.00 -2.15
C ARG A 371 -23.38 -0.33 -2.89
N ASP A 372 -22.65 -1.37 -2.47
CA ASP A 372 -22.57 -2.64 -3.18
C ASP A 372 -23.90 -3.40 -3.13
N ALA A 373 -24.60 -3.34 -2.01
CA ALA A 373 -25.94 -3.92 -1.86
C ALA A 373 -27.07 -2.97 -2.29
N GLN A 374 -26.74 -1.77 -2.82
CA GLN A 374 -27.70 -0.75 -3.24
C GLN A 374 -28.75 -0.42 -2.17
N LEU A 375 -28.33 -0.37 -0.91
CA LEU A 375 -29.21 -0.15 0.23
C LEU A 375 -29.59 1.33 0.32
N VAL A 376 -30.87 1.58 0.55
CA VAL A 376 -31.36 2.87 1.03
C VAL A 376 -31.72 2.68 2.50
N PRO A 377 -30.98 3.28 3.44
CA PRO A 377 -31.18 3.09 4.88
C PRO A 377 -32.65 3.18 5.32
#